data_AF-V5GIC1-F1
#
_entry.id   AF-V5GIC1-F1
#
_cell.length_a   1.000
_cell.length_b   1.000
_cell.length_c   1.000
_cell.angle_alpha   90.00
_cell.angle_beta   90.00
_cell.angle_gamma   90.00
#
_symmetry.space_group_name_H-M   'P 1'
#
loop_
_entity.id
_entity.type
_entity.pdbx_description
1 polymer ?
#
loop_
_entity_poly.entity_id
_entity_poly.type
_entity_poly.pdbx_seq_one_letter_code
_entity_poly.pdbx_strand_id
1 'polypeptide(L)'
;LNRTVQVNCQVQYIDFEGRSDGESLMKILSQLRPRRIIVVRGNEESTSVIAKHCVDNIQARVFTPNKGEMVDATSETHIYQVRLTDALVSQLNFQKAKDAEVAWLNAQIIFRESQADAKRMNADNEPMEVDEEEQKILTLEPYNDIAPHDPVFINELKLSEFKQVLAKSN
;
A
#
# COMPACT_ATOMS: atom_id res chain seq x y z
N LEU A 1 1.28 -55.47 -21.76
CA LEU A 1 2.54 -56.12 -21.34
C LEU A 1 2.92 -55.53 -19.99
N ASN A 2 2.47 -56.13 -18.89
CA ASN A 2 2.89 -55.71 -17.55
C ASN A 2 4.09 -56.57 -17.15
N ARG A 3 5.22 -55.92 -16.83
CA ARG A 3 6.44 -56.57 -16.35
C ARG A 3 6.72 -56.07 -14.94
N THR A 4 6.85 -57.00 -14.01
CA THR A 4 7.29 -56.76 -12.64
C THR A 4 8.81 -56.80 -12.57
N VAL A 5 9.41 -55.81 -11.92
CA VAL A 5 10.87 -55.71 -11.70
C VAL A 5 11.13 -55.77 -10.21
N GLN A 6 12.05 -56.63 -9.77
CA GLN A 6 12.51 -56.68 -8.38
C GLN A 6 13.59 -55.63 -8.15
N VAL A 7 13.30 -54.67 -7.27
CA VAL A 7 14.23 -53.58 -6.91
C VAL A 7 14.88 -53.95 -5.57
N ASN A 8 16.15 -54.36 -5.62
CA ASN A 8 16.94 -54.72 -4.45
C ASN A 8 17.91 -53.59 -4.06
N CYS A 9 17.37 -52.39 -3.79
CA CYS A 9 18.16 -51.27 -3.29
C CYS A 9 17.40 -50.48 -2.21
N GLN A 10 18.14 -49.75 -1.37
CA GLN A 10 17.55 -48.83 -0.40
C GLN A 10 17.15 -47.54 -1.12
N VAL A 11 15.86 -47.24 -1.11
CA VAL A 11 15.33 -45.99 -1.65
C VAL A 11 15.25 -44.96 -0.53
N GLN A 12 16.00 -43.87 -0.68
CA GLN A 12 15.92 -42.72 0.22
C GLN A 12 15.58 -41.47 -0.59
N TYR A 13 14.59 -40.72 -0.10
CA TYR A 13 14.25 -39.43 -0.66
C TYR A 13 15.08 -38.33 0.01
N ILE A 14 15.72 -37.49 -0.80
CA ILE A 14 16.45 -36.30 -0.36
C ILE A 14 15.92 -35.13 -1.19
N ASP A 15 15.45 -34.10 -0.50
CA ASP A 15 14.87 -32.92 -1.14
C ASP A 15 15.96 -31.90 -1.52
N PHE A 16 15.99 -31.53 -2.80
CA PHE A 16 16.88 -30.52 -3.37
C PHE A 16 16.10 -29.52 -4.25
N GLU A 17 14.79 -29.34 -4.01
CA GLU A 17 13.95 -28.48 -4.84
C GLU A 17 14.22 -26.98 -4.67
N GLY A 18 14.89 -26.59 -3.57
CA GLY A 18 15.32 -25.20 -3.33
C GLY A 18 14.16 -24.20 -3.17
N ARG A 19 12.98 -24.67 -2.77
CA ARG A 19 11.79 -23.83 -2.57
C ARG A 19 11.74 -23.29 -1.15
N SER A 20 11.06 -22.15 -0.98
CA SER A 20 10.77 -21.62 0.35
C SER A 20 9.84 -22.57 1.09
N ASP A 21 10.18 -22.85 2.34
CA ASP A 21 9.34 -23.59 3.27
C ASP A 21 8.10 -22.75 3.66
N GLY A 22 7.10 -23.45 4.22
CA GLY A 22 5.84 -22.82 4.61
C GLY A 22 6.04 -21.75 5.68
N GLU A 23 6.93 -21.95 6.65
CA GLU A 23 7.16 -21.01 7.75
C GLU A 23 7.82 -19.72 7.25
N SER A 24 8.87 -19.83 6.41
CA SER A 24 9.48 -18.67 5.76
C SER A 24 8.47 -17.88 4.93
N LEU A 25 7.59 -18.56 4.19
CA LEU A 25 6.57 -17.90 3.38
C LEU A 25 5.58 -17.12 4.26
N MET A 26 5.13 -17.68 5.39
CA MET A 26 4.27 -16.96 6.34
C MET A 26 4.98 -15.72 6.91
N LYS A 27 6.27 -15.86 7.24
CA LYS A 27 7.07 -14.74 7.78
C LYS A 27 7.24 -13.61 6.78
N ILE A 28 7.51 -13.93 5.52
CA ILE A 28 7.62 -12.96 4.41
C ILE A 28 6.29 -12.21 4.25
N LEU A 29 5.17 -12.94 4.23
CA LEU A 29 3.84 -12.34 4.08
C LEU A 29 3.50 -11.40 5.24
N SER A 30 3.82 -11.80 6.48
CA SER A 30 3.62 -10.96 7.67
C SER A 30 4.46 -9.68 7.65
N GLN A 31 5.68 -9.73 7.11
CA GLN A 31 6.53 -8.55 6.99
C GLN A 31 6.09 -7.62 5.86
N LEU A 32 5.70 -8.19 4.71
CA LEU A 32 5.34 -7.42 3.52
C LEU A 32 3.97 -6.73 3.66
N ARG A 33 3.06 -7.30 4.45
CA ARG A 33 1.69 -6.82 4.65
C ARG A 33 0.97 -6.40 3.35
N PRO A 34 0.88 -7.30 2.36
CA PRO A 34 0.23 -6.98 1.08
C PRO A 34 -1.26 -6.67 1.27
N ARG A 35 -1.79 -5.74 0.47
CA ARG A 35 -3.24 -5.40 0.50
C ARG A 35 -4.12 -6.46 -0.18
N ARG A 36 -3.59 -7.14 -1.20
CA ARG A 36 -4.28 -8.18 -1.98
C ARG A 36 -3.31 -9.31 -2.29
N ILE A 37 -3.77 -10.56 -2.23
CA ILE A 37 -2.97 -11.77 -2.47
C ILE A 37 -3.76 -12.74 -3.33
N ILE A 38 -3.11 -13.36 -4.31
CA ILE A 38 -3.67 -14.48 -5.08
C ILE A 38 -2.76 -15.69 -4.85
N VAL A 39 -3.30 -16.76 -4.26
CA VAL A 39 -2.54 -17.98 -3.98
C VAL A 39 -2.82 -18.98 -5.10
N VAL A 40 -1.74 -19.42 -5.77
CA VAL A 40 -1.81 -20.35 -6.91
C VAL A 40 -0.86 -21.53 -6.71
N ARG A 41 -1.08 -22.61 -7.46
CA ARG A 41 -0.23 -23.83 -7.49
C ARG A 41 0.04 -24.43 -6.10
N GLY A 42 -1.02 -24.66 -5.33
CA GLY A 42 -0.98 -25.40 -4.07
C GLY A 42 -1.99 -26.56 -4.06
N ASN A 43 -1.85 -27.43 -3.07
CA ASN A 43 -2.91 -28.38 -2.73
C ASN A 43 -4.00 -27.62 -1.98
N GLU A 44 -5.24 -28.11 -2.00
CA GLU A 44 -6.37 -27.43 -1.38
C GLU A 44 -6.14 -27.17 0.13
N GLU A 45 -5.54 -28.15 0.82
CA GLU A 45 -5.15 -28.03 2.23
C GLU A 45 -4.10 -26.93 2.45
N SER A 46 -3.01 -26.91 1.66
CA SER A 46 -1.94 -25.94 1.85
C SER A 46 -2.34 -24.53 1.46
N THR A 47 -3.14 -24.39 0.39
CA THR A 47 -3.72 -23.12 -0.03
C THR A 47 -4.68 -22.57 1.02
N SER A 48 -5.50 -23.41 1.67
CA SER A 48 -6.39 -22.98 2.75
C SER A 48 -5.63 -22.48 3.98
N VAL A 49 -4.51 -23.12 4.34
CA VAL A 49 -3.67 -22.68 5.47
C VAL A 49 -3.09 -21.29 5.23
N ILE A 50 -2.54 -21.04 4.03
CA ILE A 50 -2.01 -19.73 3.65
C ILE A 50 -3.12 -18.69 3.61
N ALA A 51 -4.27 -19.03 3.03
CA ALA A 51 -5.39 -18.11 2.94
C ALA A 51 -5.90 -17.68 4.32
N LYS A 52 -6.07 -18.62 5.26
CA LYS A 52 -6.48 -18.32 6.64
C LYS A 52 -5.48 -17.41 7.33
N HIS A 53 -4.19 -17.73 7.26
CA HIS A 53 -3.14 -16.91 7.86
C HIS A 53 -3.14 -15.47 7.30
N CYS A 54 -3.33 -15.31 6.00
CA CYS A 54 -3.40 -13.98 5.37
C CYS A 54 -4.65 -13.18 5.74
N VAL A 55 -5.78 -13.84 5.97
CA VAL A 55 -7.01 -13.17 6.43
C VAL A 55 -6.88 -12.76 7.89
N ASP A 56 -6.42 -13.67 8.76
CA ASP A 56 -6.40 -13.44 10.21
C ASP A 56 -5.28 -12.48 10.65
N ASN A 57 -4.07 -12.65 10.14
CA ASN A 57 -2.89 -11.91 10.62
C ASN A 57 -2.58 -10.65 9.79
N ILE A 58 -2.87 -10.69 8.48
CA ILE A 58 -2.47 -9.61 7.55
C ILE A 58 -3.68 -8.72 7.19
N GLN A 59 -4.90 -9.26 7.29
CA GLN A 59 -6.14 -8.60 6.84
C GLN A 59 -6.10 -8.26 5.34
N ALA A 60 -5.40 -9.08 4.55
CA ALA A 60 -5.31 -8.93 3.10
C ALA A 60 -6.56 -9.51 2.43
N ARG A 61 -6.94 -8.97 1.26
CA ARG A 61 -7.94 -9.62 0.40
C ARG A 61 -7.29 -10.78 -0.34
N VAL A 62 -7.66 -12.01 0.03
CA VAL A 62 -7.06 -13.24 -0.54
C VAL A 62 -7.97 -13.87 -1.58
N PHE A 63 -7.38 -14.33 -2.69
CA PHE A 63 -8.06 -15.10 -3.74
C PHE A 63 -7.37 -16.46 -3.91
N THR A 64 -8.16 -17.52 -4.07
CA THR A 64 -7.70 -18.91 -4.24
C THR A 64 -8.37 -19.55 -5.46
N PRO A 65 -8.05 -19.08 -6.69
CA PRO A 65 -8.76 -19.50 -7.89
C PRO A 65 -8.46 -20.96 -8.26
N ASN A 66 -9.49 -21.65 -8.77
CA ASN A 66 -9.35 -22.96 -9.38
C ASN A 66 -8.71 -22.87 -10.77
N LYS A 67 -8.28 -24.02 -11.30
CA LYS A 67 -7.72 -24.08 -12.66
C LYS A 67 -8.75 -23.58 -13.68
N GLY A 68 -8.42 -22.50 -14.39
CA GLY A 68 -9.27 -21.90 -15.40
C GLY A 68 -10.21 -20.79 -14.88
N GLU A 69 -10.18 -20.50 -13.58
CA GLU A 69 -10.94 -19.40 -12.99
C GLU A 69 -10.21 -18.06 -13.22
N MET A 70 -10.95 -17.03 -13.61
CA MET A 70 -10.42 -15.68 -13.80
C MET A 70 -10.63 -14.85 -12.54
N VAL A 71 -9.57 -14.19 -12.08
CA VAL A 71 -9.63 -13.24 -10.96
C VAL A 71 -9.37 -11.85 -11.49
N ASP A 72 -10.29 -10.93 -11.24
CA ASP A 72 -10.09 -9.52 -11.56
C ASP A 72 -9.10 -8.89 -10.57
N ALA A 73 -7.94 -8.52 -11.10
CA ALA A 73 -6.87 -7.86 -10.35
C ALA A 73 -6.97 -6.33 -10.39
N THR A 74 -7.92 -5.77 -11.15
CA THR A 74 -8.03 -4.33 -11.36
C THR A 74 -8.27 -3.63 -10.02
N SER A 75 -7.40 -2.67 -9.73
CA SER A 75 -7.56 -1.74 -8.62
C SER A 75 -7.74 -0.37 -9.24
N GLU A 76 -9.00 0.03 -9.44
CA GLU A 76 -9.28 1.36 -9.93
C GLU A 76 -9.01 2.35 -8.79
N THR A 77 -7.82 2.93 -8.80
CA THR A 77 -7.46 4.06 -7.95
C THR A 77 -7.19 5.24 -8.87
N HIS A 78 -8.11 6.20 -8.86
CA HIS A 78 -7.91 7.48 -9.54
C HIS A 78 -6.81 8.25 -8.80
N ILE A 79 -5.57 8.08 -9.26
CA ILE A 79 -4.40 8.78 -8.69
C ILE A 79 -4.24 10.07 -9.48
N TYR A 80 -4.59 11.19 -8.85
CA TYR A 80 -4.34 12.52 -9.40
C TYR A 80 -3.14 13.14 -8.69
N GLN A 81 -2.19 13.64 -9.45
CA GLN A 81 -1.07 14.39 -8.90
C GLN A 81 -1.46 15.87 -8.76
N VAL A 82 -1.50 16.35 -7.53
CA VAL A 82 -1.83 17.75 -7.21
C VAL A 82 -0.67 18.37 -6.43
N ARG A 83 -0.27 19.58 -6.80
CA ARG A 83 0.81 20.33 -6.15
C ARG A 83 0.27 21.28 -5.09
N LEU A 84 0.84 21.20 -3.90
CA LEU A 84 0.56 22.15 -2.82
C LEU A 84 1.21 23.51 -3.11
N THR A 85 0.48 24.61 -2.95
CA THR A 85 1.06 25.95 -3.05
C THR A 85 1.72 26.36 -1.74
N ASP A 86 2.76 27.19 -1.80
CA ASP A 86 3.48 27.68 -0.62
C ASP A 86 2.58 28.51 0.32
N ALA A 87 1.65 29.28 -0.27
CA ALA A 87 0.64 30.01 0.47
C ALA A 87 -0.24 29.10 1.35
N LEU A 88 -0.60 27.91 0.86
CA LEU A 88 -1.37 26.94 1.63
C LEU A 88 -0.52 26.27 2.72
N VAL A 89 0.73 25.90 2.40
CA VAL A 89 1.66 25.27 3.36
C VAL A 89 1.87 26.16 4.58
N SER A 90 2.05 27.47 4.36
CA SER A 90 2.26 28.44 5.45
C SER A 90 1.05 28.60 6.39
N GLN A 91 -0.17 28.22 5.97
CA GLN A 91 -1.38 28.30 6.79
C GLN A 91 -1.67 26.99 7.56
N LEU A 92 -0.98 25.90 7.24
CA LEU A 92 -1.20 24.60 7.90
C LEU A 92 -0.63 24.61 9.31
N ASN A 93 -1.48 24.26 10.28
CA ASN A 93 -1.08 24.06 11.66
C ASN A 93 -0.78 22.57 11.92
N PHE A 94 0.49 22.20 11.88
CA PHE A 94 0.95 20.84 12.11
C PHE A 94 0.94 20.48 13.60
N GLN A 95 0.19 19.43 13.93
CA GLN A 95 0.17 18.83 15.26
C GLN A 95 0.98 17.54 15.26
N LYS A 96 1.87 17.38 16.25
CA LYS A 96 2.74 16.21 16.37
C LYS A 96 1.94 15.01 16.88
N ALA A 97 1.86 13.96 16.08
CA ALA A 97 1.18 12.70 16.38
C ALA A 97 2.19 11.54 16.33
N LYS A 98 2.73 11.15 17.50
CA LYS A 98 3.75 10.09 17.65
C LYS A 98 4.93 10.24 16.67
N ASP A 99 4.85 9.55 15.52
CA ASP A 99 5.90 9.45 14.50
C ASP A 99 5.63 10.33 13.26
N ALA A 100 4.49 11.02 13.22
CA ALA A 100 4.07 11.87 12.10
C ALA A 100 3.55 13.23 12.57
N GLU A 101 3.52 14.19 11.66
CA GLU A 101 2.85 15.47 11.87
C GLU A 101 1.56 15.48 11.05
N VAL A 102 0.47 15.94 11.65
CA VAL A 102 -0.85 15.94 11.04
C VAL A 102 -1.41 17.36 11.05
N ALA A 103 -1.96 17.79 9.92
CA ALA A 103 -2.64 19.08 9.79
C ALA A 103 -3.96 18.87 9.04
N TRP A 104 -4.97 19.65 9.42
CA TRP A 104 -6.19 19.77 8.63
C TRP A 104 -5.93 20.62 7.40
N LEU A 105 -6.26 20.11 6.23
CA LEU A 105 -6.07 20.78 4.96
C LEU A 105 -7.41 21.01 4.28
N ASN A 106 -7.72 22.28 4.00
CA ASN A 106 -8.86 22.67 3.17
C ASN A 106 -8.34 23.55 2.05
N ALA A 107 -8.60 23.16 0.82
CA ALA A 107 -8.11 23.87 -0.35
C ALA A 107 -9.01 23.66 -1.56
N GLN A 108 -8.98 24.61 -2.47
CA GLN A 108 -9.63 24.52 -3.76
C GLN A 108 -8.61 24.07 -4.83
N ILE A 109 -9.06 23.18 -5.72
CA ILE A 109 -8.25 22.71 -6.85
C ILE A 109 -8.36 23.74 -7.98
N ILE A 110 -7.21 24.26 -8.41
CA ILE A 110 -7.10 25.22 -9.50
C ILE A 110 -6.07 24.71 -10.49
N PHE A 111 -6.41 24.83 -11.77
CA PHE A 111 -5.48 24.52 -12.84
C PHE A 111 -4.53 25.69 -13.06
N ARG A 112 -3.23 25.43 -13.01
CA ARG A 112 -2.20 26.39 -13.40
C ARG A 112 -1.44 25.85 -14.61
N GLU A 113 -1.14 26.74 -15.54
CA GLU A 113 -0.11 26.47 -16.52
C GLU A 113 1.21 26.35 -15.77
N SER A 114 1.89 25.22 -15.96
CA SER A 114 3.27 25.05 -15.57
C SER A 114 4.06 26.10 -16.33
N GLN A 115 4.43 27.19 -15.66
CA GLN A 115 5.46 28.05 -16.22
C GLN A 115 6.69 27.17 -16.44
N ALA A 116 7.07 27.08 -17.71
CA ALA A 116 8.15 26.26 -18.22
C ALA A 116 9.51 26.81 -17.75
N ASP A 117 9.77 26.75 -16.44
CA ASP A 117 11.08 27.14 -15.90
C ASP A 117 12.14 26.03 -16.04
N ALA A 118 11.80 24.94 -16.71
CA ALA A 118 12.77 24.06 -17.32
C ALA A 118 12.17 23.46 -18.60
N LYS A 119 12.40 24.12 -19.75
CA LYS A 119 12.34 23.41 -21.04
C LYS A 119 13.22 22.18 -20.88
N ARG A 120 12.64 20.97 -20.92
CA ARG A 120 13.41 19.74 -20.97
C ARG A 120 14.19 19.77 -22.29
N MET A 121 15.49 20.02 -22.20
CA MET A 121 16.37 20.08 -23.35
C MET A 121 16.81 18.65 -23.69
N ASN A 122 16.76 18.30 -24.97
CA ASN A 122 17.36 17.07 -25.47
C ASN A 122 18.88 17.09 -25.33
N ALA A 123 19.52 15.95 -25.58
CA ALA A 123 20.99 15.85 -25.61
C ALA A 123 21.65 16.84 -26.59
N ASP A 124 20.90 17.28 -27.62
CA ASP A 124 21.30 18.26 -28.62
C ASP A 124 20.88 19.71 -28.28
N ASN A 125 20.44 19.96 -27.04
CA ASN A 125 20.03 21.28 -26.54
C ASN A 125 18.81 21.89 -27.27
N GLU A 126 18.02 21.05 -27.93
CA GLU A 126 16.74 21.44 -28.54
C GLU A 126 15.59 21.25 -27.55
N PRO A 127 14.59 22.16 -27.55
CA PRO A 127 13.39 22.00 -26.73
C PRO A 127 12.58 20.80 -27.22
N MET A 128 12.31 19.82 -26.35
CA MET A 128 11.30 18.80 -26.65
C MET A 128 9.92 19.47 -26.79
N GLU A 129 9.18 19.09 -27.83
CA GLU A 129 7.74 19.34 -27.88
C GLU A 129 7.08 18.51 -26.77
N VAL A 130 6.48 19.20 -25.81
CA VAL A 130 5.71 18.59 -24.72
C VAL A 130 4.25 18.87 -25.03
N ASP A 131 3.41 17.83 -25.08
CA ASP A 131 1.97 17.96 -25.35
C ASP A 131 1.36 19.05 -24.45
N GLU A 132 0.53 19.94 -25.03
CA GLU A 132 -0.08 21.06 -24.30
C GLU A 132 -0.91 20.60 -23.09
N GLU A 133 -1.38 19.35 -23.08
CA GLU A 133 -2.09 18.72 -21.97
C GLU A 133 -1.18 18.44 -20.75
N GLU A 134 0.12 18.23 -20.95
CA GLU A 134 1.09 18.05 -19.86
C GLU A 134 1.49 19.39 -19.19
N GLN A 135 1.13 20.53 -19.80
CA GLN A 135 1.46 21.85 -19.27
C GLN A 135 0.51 22.29 -18.16
N LYS A 136 -0.58 21.56 -17.88
CA LYS A 136 -1.58 21.96 -16.89
C LYS A 136 -1.41 21.20 -15.58
N ILE A 137 -0.83 21.85 -14.57
CA ILE A 137 -0.64 21.26 -13.23
C ILE A 137 -1.85 21.62 -12.36
N LEU A 138 -2.40 20.63 -11.66
CA LEU A 138 -3.39 20.83 -10.61
C LEU A 138 -2.70 21.40 -9.37
N THR A 139 -3.16 22.54 -8.86
CA THR A 139 -2.61 23.19 -7.67
C THR A 139 -3.69 23.42 -6.61
N LEU A 140 -3.29 23.38 -5.33
CA LEU A 140 -4.18 23.62 -4.19
C LEU A 140 -3.99 25.03 -3.64
N GLU A 141 -5.06 25.82 -3.62
CA GLU A 141 -5.10 27.18 -3.05
C GLU A 141 -5.97 27.23 -1.78
N PRO A 142 -5.67 28.13 -0.82
CA PRO A 142 -6.40 28.23 0.43
C PRO A 142 -7.86 28.62 0.20
N TYR A 143 -8.76 27.87 0.84
CA TYR A 143 -10.20 28.13 0.83
C TYR A 143 -10.62 28.66 2.20
N ASN A 144 -11.19 29.87 2.24
CA ASN A 144 -11.43 30.61 3.49
C ASN A 144 -12.78 30.33 4.16
N ASP A 145 -13.68 29.58 3.51
CA ASP A 145 -15.06 29.41 4.00
C ASP A 145 -15.24 28.00 4.58
N ILE A 146 -14.99 27.84 5.89
CA ILE A 146 -14.89 26.51 6.51
C ILE A 146 -15.83 26.41 7.73
N ALA A 147 -16.67 25.38 7.73
CA ALA A 147 -17.38 24.92 8.92
C ALA A 147 -16.40 24.22 9.89
N PRO A 148 -16.53 24.39 11.22
CA PRO A 148 -15.64 23.76 12.19
C PRO A 148 -15.60 22.23 12.00
N HIS A 149 -14.39 21.67 11.98
CA HIS A 149 -14.18 20.23 11.86
C HIS A 149 -14.56 19.53 13.17
N ASP A 150 -15.20 18.37 13.06
CA ASP A 150 -15.45 17.51 14.22
C ASP A 150 -14.13 17.01 14.82
N PRO A 151 -14.06 16.86 16.15
CA PRO A 151 -12.84 16.36 16.80
C PRO A 151 -12.57 14.91 16.37
N VAL A 152 -11.43 14.70 15.70
CA VAL A 152 -10.94 13.37 15.34
C VAL A 152 -9.83 12.94 16.29
N PHE A 153 -9.97 11.75 16.85
CA PHE A 153 -8.93 11.13 17.68
C PHE A 153 -7.94 10.41 16.78
N ILE A 154 -6.70 10.88 16.80
CA ILE A 154 -5.59 10.29 16.06
C ILE A 154 -4.68 9.58 17.05
N ASN A 155 -4.34 8.32 16.75
CA ASN A 155 -3.64 7.34 17.59
C ASN A 155 -4.52 6.53 18.55
N GLU A 156 -4.01 5.35 18.91
CA GLU A 156 -4.55 4.54 20.00
C GLU A 156 -4.31 5.21 21.36
N LEU A 157 -5.39 5.43 22.09
CA LEU A 157 -5.39 5.93 23.46
C LEU A 157 -5.05 4.77 24.42
N LYS A 158 -3.88 4.83 25.05
CA LYS A 158 -3.52 3.86 26.09
C LYS A 158 -4.29 4.16 27.37
N LEU A 159 -5.30 3.36 27.66
CA LEU A 159 -6.13 3.49 28.88
C LEU A 159 -5.30 3.43 30.18
N SER A 160 -4.15 2.76 30.17
CA SER A 160 -3.22 2.73 31.31
C SER A 160 -2.60 4.10 31.61
N GLU A 161 -2.22 4.85 30.58
CA GLU A 161 -1.68 6.21 30.72
C GLU A 161 -2.80 7.19 31.09
N PHE A 162 -3.99 7.04 30.48
CA PHE A 162 -5.16 7.86 30.81
C PHE A 162 -5.56 7.74 32.29
N LYS A 163 -5.54 6.52 32.85
CA LYS A 163 -5.80 6.28 34.28
C LYS A 163 -4.76 6.97 35.18
N GLN A 164 -3.48 6.96 34.79
CA GLN A 164 -2.41 7.62 35.56
C GLN A 164 -2.55 9.15 35.56
N VAL A 165 -2.95 9.73 34.43
CA VAL A 165 -3.19 11.18 34.31
C VAL A 165 -4.41 11.61 35.13
N LEU A 166 -5.51 10.84 35.08
CA LEU A 166 -6.69 11.09 35.92
C LEU A 166 -6.40 10.94 37.42
N ALA A 167 -5.59 9.96 37.81
CA ALA A 167 -5.20 9.77 39.21
C ALA A 167 -4.26 10.86 39.74
N LYS A 168 -3.56 11.60 38.88
CA LYS A 168 -2.69 12.74 39.24
C LYS A 168 -3.43 14.07 39.36
N SER A 169 -4.65 14.16 38.84
CA SER A 169 -5.46 15.39 38.79
C SER A 169 -6.63 15.41 39.77
N ASN A 170 -6.73 14.38 40.63
CA ASN A 170 -7.49 14.36 41.88
C ASN A 170 -6.51 14.47 43.06
#